data_AF-A0A959ANZ8-F1
#
_entry.id   AF-A0A959ANZ8-F1
#
_cell.length_a   1.000
_cell.length_b   1.000
_cell.length_c   1.000
_cell.angle_alpha   90.00
_cell.angle_beta   90.00
_cell.angle_gamma   90.00
#
_symmetry.space_group_name_H-M   'P 1'
#
loop_
_entity.id
_entity.type
_entity.pdbx_description
1 polymer ?
#
loop_
_entity_poly.entity_id
_entity_poly.type
_entity_poly.pdbx_seq_one_letter_code
_entity_poly.pdbx_strand_id
1 'polypeptide(L)'
;MFVINIYLRFALIVGGILGGIGLWMGYGFWYGFPFLLVGIIMLAGYLMLGTILSTNQLLSQQRLEEAEKRLSLTFFPNILLMGYKGVYYMTHGALAMQKRDFSTAETWLKKSLAAGLPSENEKGAAMLQLVMVAAGKNNLKSAQTQFAELKKLNVTEPMLKEQIREVEKQLKQAGQAMNPSMMGMMGGKGFRPGGKRKQPKMR
;
A
#
# COMPACT_ATOMS: atom_id res chain seq x y z
N MET A 1 -20.36 -11.60 -0.68
CA MET A 1 -20.04 -10.27 -1.27
C MET A 1 -20.84 -10.12 -2.55
N PHE A 2 -21.90 -9.30 -2.56
CA PHE A 2 -22.64 -9.02 -3.79
C PHE A 2 -21.81 -8.07 -4.66
N VAL A 3 -21.16 -8.63 -5.68
CA VAL A 3 -20.44 -7.87 -6.71
C VAL A 3 -21.49 -7.25 -7.63
N ILE A 4 -22.14 -6.18 -7.17
CA ILE A 4 -23.03 -5.41 -8.04
C ILE A 4 -22.15 -4.70 -9.06
N ASN A 5 -22.42 -4.97 -10.33
CA ASN A 5 -21.69 -4.41 -11.46
C ASN A 5 -21.58 -2.88 -11.31
N ILE A 6 -20.36 -2.36 -11.46
CA ILE A 6 -19.99 -0.95 -11.22
C ILE A 6 -20.97 0.00 -11.94
N TYR A 7 -21.40 -0.38 -13.15
CA TYR A 7 -22.37 0.34 -13.99
C TYR A 7 -23.80 0.34 -13.45
N LEU A 8 -24.22 -0.72 -12.75
CA LEU A 8 -25.59 -0.88 -12.24
C LEU A 8 -25.80 -0.07 -10.95
N ARG A 9 -24.75 0.05 -10.13
CA ARG A 9 -24.70 1.04 -9.03
C ARG A 9 -24.68 2.48 -9.57
N PHE A 10 -23.94 2.72 -10.64
CA PHE A 10 -23.91 4.03 -11.30
C PHE A 10 -25.30 4.40 -11.88
N ALA A 11 -25.97 3.45 -12.54
CA ALA A 11 -27.33 3.62 -13.04
C ALA A 11 -28.35 3.89 -11.92
N LEU A 12 -28.20 3.26 -10.75
CA LEU A 12 -29.03 3.54 -9.57
C LEU A 12 -28.79 4.93 -8.98
N ILE A 13 -27.53 5.40 -8.94
CA ILE A 13 -27.19 6.74 -8.45
C ILE A 13 -27.73 7.81 -9.41
N VAL A 14 -27.54 7.61 -10.72
CA VAL A 14 -28.09 8.49 -11.76
C VAL A 14 -29.61 8.49 -11.71
N GLY A 15 -30.24 7.32 -11.54
CA GLY A 15 -31.68 7.19 -11.35
C GLY A 15 -32.19 7.89 -10.08
N GLY A 16 -31.44 7.84 -8.98
CA GLY A 16 -31.77 8.54 -7.74
C GLY A 16 -31.66 10.07 -7.86
N ILE A 17 -30.65 10.57 -8.59
CA ILE A 17 -30.48 12.00 -8.85
C ILE A 17 -31.57 12.51 -9.79
N LEU A 18 -31.87 11.78 -10.88
CA LEU A 18 -32.96 12.12 -11.79
C LEU A 18 -34.33 12.06 -11.10
N GLY A 19 -34.53 11.08 -10.21
CA GLY A 19 -35.73 10.99 -9.36
C GLY A 19 -35.84 12.15 -8.37
N GLY A 20 -34.73 12.57 -7.77
CA GLY A 20 -34.65 13.75 -6.89
C GLY A 20 -34.95 15.06 -7.63
N ILE A 21 -34.49 15.19 -8.88
CA ILE A 21 -34.83 16.32 -9.77
C ILE A 21 -36.33 16.30 -10.13
N GLY A 22 -36.91 15.11 -10.39
CA GLY A 22 -38.34 14.96 -10.62
C GLY A 22 -39.20 15.35 -9.41
N LEU A 23 -38.81 14.93 -8.21
CA LEU A 23 -39.45 15.32 -6.95
C LEU A 23 -39.31 16.82 -6.66
N TRP A 24 -38.16 17.41 -7.02
CA TRP A 24 -37.94 18.84 -6.89
C TRP A 24 -38.90 19.66 -7.78
N MET A 25 -39.08 19.24 -9.04
CA MET A 25 -40.02 19.88 -9.97
C MET A 25 -41.48 19.67 -9.58
N GLY A 26 -41.85 18.52 -9.00
CA GLY A 26 -43.24 18.20 -8.66
C GLY A 26 -43.72 18.71 -7.30
N TYR A 27 -42.86 18.69 -6.28
CA TYR A 27 -43.25 18.93 -4.88
C TYR A 27 -42.45 20.06 -4.21
N GLY A 28 -41.55 20.71 -4.96
CA GLY A 28 -40.79 21.88 -4.50
C GLY A 28 -39.45 21.56 -3.82
N PHE A 29 -38.69 22.63 -3.56
CA PHE A 29 -37.32 22.60 -3.06
C PHE A 29 -37.12 21.73 -1.82
N TRP A 30 -38.02 21.83 -0.84
CA TRP A 30 -37.87 21.16 0.45
C TRP A 30 -37.97 19.62 0.38
N TYR A 31 -38.66 19.06 -0.60
CA TYR A 31 -38.78 17.61 -0.77
C TYR A 31 -37.67 17.02 -1.67
N GLY A 32 -37.20 17.79 -2.65
CA GLY A 32 -36.10 17.38 -3.54
C GLY A 32 -34.71 17.56 -2.91
N PHE A 33 -34.52 18.60 -2.09
CA PHE A 33 -33.21 18.99 -1.55
C PHE A 33 -32.54 17.91 -0.68
N PRO A 34 -33.22 17.24 0.28
CA PRO A 34 -32.60 16.16 1.06
C PRO A 34 -32.19 14.97 0.18
N PHE A 35 -33.01 14.64 -0.83
CA PHE A 35 -32.75 13.54 -1.77
C PHE A 35 -31.58 13.85 -2.71
N LEU A 36 -31.49 15.09 -3.21
CA LEU A 36 -30.38 15.57 -4.01
C LEU A 36 -29.09 15.65 -3.21
N LEU A 37 -29.14 16.15 -1.97
CA LEU A 37 -27.97 16.26 -1.11
C LEU A 37 -27.43 14.87 -0.72
N VAL A 38 -28.32 13.93 -0.37
CA VAL A 38 -27.94 12.53 -0.14
C VAL A 38 -27.40 11.89 -1.41
N GLY A 39 -28.02 12.13 -2.57
CA GLY A 39 -27.54 11.64 -3.87
C GLY A 39 -26.15 12.15 -4.23
N ILE A 40 -25.87 13.43 -3.99
CA ILE A 40 -24.56 14.06 -4.22
C ILE A 40 -23.52 13.52 -3.24
N ILE A 41 -23.85 13.38 -1.95
CA ILE A 41 -22.95 12.79 -0.94
C ILE A 41 -22.64 11.33 -1.28
N MET A 42 -23.64 10.56 -1.71
CA MET A 42 -23.48 9.16 -2.10
C MET A 42 -22.68 9.03 -3.40
N LEU A 43 -22.84 9.95 -4.35
CA LEU A 43 -22.05 10.03 -5.58
C LEU A 43 -20.59 10.43 -5.28
N ALA A 44 -20.37 11.38 -4.38
CA ALA A 44 -19.02 11.78 -3.94
C ALA A 44 -18.31 10.63 -3.21
N GLY A 45 -19.00 9.95 -2.28
CA GLY A 45 -18.50 8.75 -1.62
C GLY A 45 -18.20 7.61 -2.62
N TYR A 46 -19.01 7.46 -3.65
CA TYR A 46 -18.79 6.48 -4.71
C TYR A 46 -17.62 6.83 -5.63
N LEU A 47 -17.47 8.09 -6.05
CA LEU A 47 -16.30 8.52 -6.83
C LEU A 47 -15.00 8.35 -6.05
N MET A 48 -15.02 8.55 -4.73
CA MET A 48 -13.84 8.34 -3.88
C MET A 48 -13.55 6.86 -3.60
N LEU A 49 -14.51 6.08 -3.10
CA LEU A 49 -14.27 4.66 -2.77
C LEU A 49 -14.26 3.75 -4.00
N GLY A 50 -15.07 4.03 -5.01
CA GLY A 50 -15.21 3.22 -6.22
C GLY A 50 -14.00 3.28 -7.14
N THR A 51 -13.32 4.43 -7.23
CA THR A 51 -12.09 4.57 -8.02
C THR A 51 -10.91 3.81 -7.40
N ILE A 52 -10.78 3.84 -6.08
CA ILE A 52 -9.70 3.12 -5.36
C ILE A 52 -9.90 1.59 -5.45
N LEU A 53 -11.12 1.11 -5.22
CA LEU A 53 -11.43 -0.33 -5.32
C LEU A 53 -11.25 -0.88 -6.74
N SER A 54 -11.71 -0.13 -7.76
CA SER A 54 -11.52 -0.52 -9.16
C SER A 54 -10.06 -0.47 -9.57
N THR A 55 -9.27 0.48 -9.05
CA THR A 55 -7.81 0.49 -9.28
C THR A 55 -7.14 -0.75 -8.71
N ASN A 56 -7.50 -1.18 -7.48
CA ASN A 56 -6.96 -2.42 -6.91
C ASN A 56 -7.31 -3.65 -7.75
N GLN A 57 -8.51 -3.71 -8.33
CA GLN A 57 -8.90 -4.78 -9.26
C GLN A 57 -8.12 -4.73 -10.58
N LEU A 58 -7.86 -3.55 -11.12
CA LEU A 58 -7.05 -3.37 -12.35
C LEU A 58 -5.57 -3.70 -12.11
N LEU A 59 -5.05 -3.37 -10.92
CA LEU A 59 -3.75 -3.81 -10.45
C LEU A 59 -3.67 -5.33 -10.34
N SER A 60 -4.71 -6.01 -9.86
CA SER A 60 -4.77 -7.48 -9.86
C SER A 60 -4.86 -8.06 -11.27
N GLN A 61 -5.46 -7.34 -12.22
CA GLN A 61 -5.59 -7.75 -13.63
C GLN A 61 -4.38 -7.38 -14.49
N GLN A 62 -3.29 -6.88 -13.89
CA GLN A 62 -2.07 -6.40 -14.58
C GLN A 62 -2.31 -5.28 -15.61
N ARG A 63 -3.46 -4.60 -15.57
CA ARG A 63 -3.79 -3.48 -16.47
C ARG A 63 -3.25 -2.17 -15.93
N LEU A 64 -1.92 -2.07 -15.86
CA LEU A 64 -1.20 -0.95 -15.24
C LEU A 64 -1.55 0.40 -15.88
N GLU A 65 -1.72 0.45 -17.20
CA GLU A 65 -2.03 1.68 -17.92
C GLU A 65 -3.46 2.17 -17.70
N GLU A 66 -4.44 1.25 -17.61
CA GLU A 66 -5.83 1.60 -17.27
C GLU A 66 -5.94 2.04 -15.81
N ALA A 67 -5.15 1.43 -14.92
CA ALA A 67 -5.05 1.82 -13.52
C ALA A 67 -4.45 3.24 -13.38
N GLU A 68 -3.39 3.56 -14.12
CA GLU A 68 -2.81 4.92 -14.17
C GLU A 68 -3.78 5.94 -14.72
N LYS A 69 -4.46 5.63 -15.83
CA LYS A 69 -5.47 6.52 -16.40
C LYS A 69 -6.60 6.77 -15.41
N ARG A 70 -7.15 5.73 -14.76
CA ARG A 70 -8.18 5.89 -13.72
C ARG A 70 -7.70 6.68 -12.51
N LEU A 71 -6.45 6.51 -12.07
CA LEU A 71 -5.90 7.30 -10.98
C LEU A 71 -5.62 8.76 -11.38
N SER A 72 -5.25 9.00 -12.64
CA SER A 72 -5.02 10.35 -13.17
C SER A 72 -6.33 11.12 -13.37
N LEU A 73 -7.45 10.43 -13.59
CA LEU A 73 -8.78 11.05 -13.67
C LEU A 73 -9.28 11.57 -12.32
N THR A 74 -8.68 11.13 -11.20
CA THR A 74 -8.98 11.62 -9.85
C THR A 74 -8.29 12.98 -9.61
N PHE A 75 -8.64 13.99 -10.41
CA PHE A 75 -8.07 15.36 -10.42
C PHE A 75 -8.37 16.21 -9.17
N PHE A 76 -8.70 15.63 -8.01
CA PHE A 76 -9.02 16.38 -6.78
C PHE A 76 -8.26 15.96 -5.51
N PRO A 77 -6.92 15.81 -5.53
CA PRO A 77 -6.15 15.53 -4.31
C PRO A 77 -6.27 16.61 -3.22
N ASN A 78 -6.81 17.80 -3.51
CA ASN A 78 -6.99 18.87 -2.52
C ASN A 78 -8.35 18.86 -1.80
N ILE A 79 -9.40 18.28 -2.39
CA ILE A 79 -10.74 18.18 -1.77
C ILE A 79 -10.91 16.82 -1.07
N LEU A 80 -10.00 15.87 -1.32
CA LEU A 80 -9.99 14.58 -0.64
C LEU A 80 -9.75 14.75 0.87
N LEU A 81 -10.69 14.28 1.69
CA LEU A 81 -10.51 14.12 3.14
C LEU A 81 -9.17 13.43 3.43
N MET A 82 -8.48 13.87 4.50
CA MET A 82 -7.07 13.56 4.81
C MET A 82 -6.70 12.08 4.60
N GLY A 83 -7.55 11.15 5.03
CA GLY A 83 -7.33 9.71 4.86
C GLY A 83 -7.33 9.22 3.40
N TYR A 84 -8.20 9.74 2.53
CA TYR A 84 -8.30 9.28 1.14
C TYR A 84 -7.07 9.66 0.31
N LYS A 85 -6.38 10.74 0.68
CA LYS A 85 -5.09 11.13 0.05
C LYS A 85 -4.02 10.07 0.32
N GLY A 86 -3.96 9.54 1.55
CA GLY A 86 -3.07 8.45 1.91
C GLY A 86 -3.27 7.24 1.01
N VAL A 87 -4.51 6.79 0.84
CA VAL A 87 -4.83 5.61 0.04
C VAL A 87 -4.50 5.82 -1.45
N TYR A 88 -4.73 7.03 -1.96
CA TYR A 88 -4.33 7.41 -3.32
C TYR A 88 -2.82 7.26 -3.54
N TYR A 89 -1.99 7.78 -2.64
CA TYR A 89 -0.54 7.63 -2.76
C TYR A 89 -0.07 6.19 -2.53
N MET A 90 -0.77 5.42 -1.69
CA MET A 90 -0.48 3.99 -1.47
C MET A 90 -0.69 3.19 -2.76
N THR A 91 -1.79 3.43 -3.47
CA THR A 91 -2.07 2.75 -4.75
C THR A 91 -1.08 3.10 -5.84
N HIS A 92 -0.64 4.38 -5.92
CA HIS A 92 0.50 4.78 -6.77
C HIS A 92 1.80 4.04 -6.40
N GLY A 93 2.07 3.90 -5.10
CA GLY A 93 3.20 3.11 -4.62
C GLY A 93 3.14 1.64 -5.06
N ALA A 94 1.97 1.02 -4.94
CA ALA A 94 1.73 -0.36 -5.35
C ALA A 94 1.93 -0.56 -6.87
N LEU A 95 1.47 0.39 -7.68
CA LEU A 95 1.65 0.40 -9.12
C LEU A 95 3.13 0.53 -9.52
N ALA A 96 3.86 1.45 -8.90
CA ALA A 96 5.29 1.62 -9.10
C ALA A 96 6.08 0.35 -8.73
N MET A 97 5.68 -0.34 -7.65
CA MET A 97 6.24 -1.65 -7.30
C MET A 97 6.01 -2.69 -8.40
N GLN A 98 4.81 -2.75 -8.99
CA GLN A 98 4.53 -3.68 -10.09
C GLN A 98 5.37 -3.37 -11.34
N LYS A 99 5.66 -2.09 -11.59
CA LYS A 99 6.58 -1.64 -12.65
C LYS A 99 8.06 -1.84 -12.31
N ARG A 100 8.39 -2.46 -11.16
CA ARG A 100 9.76 -2.62 -10.62
C ARG A 100 10.50 -1.29 -10.36
N ASP A 101 9.78 -0.17 -10.28
CA ASP A 101 10.36 1.11 -9.90
C ASP A 101 10.22 1.32 -8.39
N PHE A 102 11.19 0.76 -7.66
CA PHE A 102 11.25 0.86 -6.22
C PHE A 102 11.60 2.28 -5.74
N SER A 103 12.21 3.11 -6.58
CA SER A 103 12.59 4.48 -6.22
C SER A 103 11.35 5.35 -6.07
N THR A 104 10.52 5.39 -7.10
CA THR A 104 9.26 6.13 -7.08
C THR A 104 8.27 5.52 -6.09
N ALA A 105 8.20 4.19 -5.99
CA ALA A 105 7.36 3.51 -4.99
C ALA A 105 7.64 3.99 -3.56
N GLU A 106 8.91 4.10 -3.16
CA GLU A 106 9.27 4.59 -1.83
C GLU A 106 8.80 6.02 -1.60
N THR A 107 8.96 6.90 -2.60
CA THR A 107 8.52 8.30 -2.48
C THR A 107 7.01 8.42 -2.33
N TRP A 108 6.24 7.64 -3.10
CA TRP A 108 4.77 7.64 -3.02
C TRP A 108 4.27 7.02 -1.71
N LEU A 109 4.88 5.93 -1.24
CA LEU A 109 4.52 5.33 0.05
C LEU A 109 4.86 6.22 1.24
N LYS A 110 5.98 6.95 1.21
CA LYS A 110 6.28 7.96 2.25
C LYS A 110 5.27 9.11 2.22
N LYS A 111 4.88 9.59 1.04
CA LYS A 111 3.81 10.59 0.89
C LYS A 111 2.47 10.07 1.40
N SER A 112 2.16 8.79 1.19
CA SER A 112 0.96 8.13 1.72
C SER A 112 0.90 8.18 3.24
N LEU A 113 1.99 7.77 3.90
CA LEU A 113 2.09 7.77 5.36
C LEU A 113 2.06 9.20 5.94
N ALA A 114 2.69 10.16 5.26
CA ALA A 114 2.66 11.57 5.66
C ALA A 114 1.30 12.24 5.46
N ALA A 115 0.55 11.86 4.42
CA ALA A 115 -0.80 12.35 4.17
C ALA A 115 -1.82 11.83 5.20
N GLY A 116 -1.51 10.74 5.88
CA GLY A 116 -2.39 10.08 6.83
C GLY A 116 -3.33 9.10 6.15
N LEU A 117 -3.56 7.96 6.79
CA LEU A 117 -4.46 6.91 6.34
C LEU A 117 -5.64 6.82 7.32
N PRO A 118 -6.87 6.56 6.84
CA PRO A 118 -8.09 6.63 7.63
C PRO A 118 -8.18 5.49 8.65
N SER A 119 -7.48 4.37 8.42
CA SER A 119 -7.46 3.21 9.31
C SER A 119 -6.04 2.74 9.63
N GLU A 120 -5.85 2.17 10.83
CA GLU A 120 -4.57 1.54 11.22
C GLU A 120 -4.23 0.34 10.33
N ASN A 121 -5.26 -0.36 9.82
CA ASN A 121 -5.10 -1.45 8.86
C ASN A 121 -4.48 -0.97 7.55
N GLU A 122 -4.96 0.14 6.99
CA GLU A 122 -4.40 0.71 5.78
C GLU A 122 -2.99 1.26 6.01
N LYS A 123 -2.75 1.87 7.18
CA LYS A 123 -1.40 2.28 7.60
C LYS A 123 -0.45 1.09 7.69
N GLY A 124 -0.92 -0.02 8.24
CA GLY A 124 -0.20 -1.30 8.26
C GLY A 124 0.09 -1.82 6.85
N ALA A 125 -0.90 -1.76 5.94
CA ALA A 125 -0.72 -2.19 4.56
C ALA A 125 0.33 -1.33 3.82
N ALA A 126 0.27 0.00 3.94
CA ALA A 126 1.24 0.92 3.35
C ALA A 126 2.66 0.69 3.89
N MET A 127 2.80 0.50 5.22
CA MET A 127 4.09 0.16 5.83
C MET A 127 4.62 -1.19 5.35
N LEU A 128 3.77 -2.20 5.21
CA LEU A 128 4.17 -3.51 4.71
C LEU A 128 4.66 -3.44 3.26
N GLN A 129 4.00 -2.66 2.41
CA GLN A 129 4.49 -2.37 1.07
C GLN A 129 5.84 -1.66 1.09
N LEU A 130 6.05 -0.72 2.01
CA LEU A 130 7.34 -0.02 2.16
C LEU A 130 8.47 -0.99 2.55
N VAL A 131 8.18 -1.93 3.45
CA VAL A 131 9.10 -3.02 3.81
C VAL A 131 9.44 -3.89 2.58
N MET A 132 8.45 -4.21 1.74
CA MET A 132 8.69 -4.96 0.49
C MET A 132 9.55 -4.16 -0.50
N VAL A 133 9.35 -2.84 -0.62
CA VAL A 133 10.20 -1.96 -1.45
C VAL A 133 11.64 -1.96 -0.92
N ALA A 134 11.82 -1.83 0.39
CA ALA A 134 13.14 -1.86 1.01
C ALA A 134 13.85 -3.21 0.79
N ALA A 135 13.12 -4.32 0.91
CA ALA A 135 13.62 -5.65 0.60
C ALA A 135 13.99 -5.79 -0.89
N GLY A 136 13.16 -5.28 -1.80
CA GLY A 136 13.43 -5.25 -3.25
C GLY A 136 14.66 -4.41 -3.64
N LYS A 137 14.97 -3.36 -2.86
CA LYS A 137 16.20 -2.56 -2.99
C LYS A 137 17.43 -3.20 -2.35
N ASN A 138 17.32 -4.43 -1.85
CA ASN A 138 18.37 -5.12 -1.10
C ASN A 138 18.82 -4.37 0.17
N ASN A 139 17.97 -3.49 0.72
CA ASN A 139 18.24 -2.75 1.95
C ASN A 139 17.51 -3.41 3.13
N LEU A 140 18.09 -4.52 3.61
CA LEU A 140 17.52 -5.31 4.71
C LEU A 140 17.51 -4.55 6.05
N LYS A 141 18.43 -3.60 6.26
CA LYS A 141 18.46 -2.76 7.47
C LYS A 141 17.24 -1.83 7.53
N SER A 142 16.94 -1.13 6.44
CA SER A 142 15.74 -0.29 6.39
C SER A 142 14.46 -1.13 6.46
N ALA A 143 14.43 -2.30 5.82
CA ALA A 143 13.29 -3.21 5.90
C ALA A 143 13.01 -3.66 7.34
N GLN A 144 14.04 -4.02 8.12
CA GLN A 144 13.87 -4.43 9.52
C GLN A 144 13.39 -3.28 10.43
N THR A 145 13.93 -2.08 10.26
CA THR A 145 13.52 -0.90 11.05
C THR A 145 12.06 -0.53 10.78
N GLN A 146 11.67 -0.48 9.50
CA GLN A 146 10.28 -0.22 9.09
C GLN A 146 9.33 -1.34 9.55
N PHE A 147 9.80 -2.60 9.53
CA PHE A 147 9.03 -3.73 10.04
C PHE A 147 8.81 -3.68 11.56
N ALA A 148 9.78 -3.15 12.31
CA ALA A 148 9.62 -2.92 13.75
C ALA A 148 8.58 -1.83 14.04
N GLU A 149 8.49 -0.79 13.20
CA GLU A 149 7.44 0.24 13.31
C GLU A 149 6.06 -0.31 12.95
N LEU A 150 5.98 -1.10 11.88
CA LEU A 150 4.76 -1.79 11.46
C LEU A 150 4.17 -2.64 12.60
N LYS A 151 5.00 -3.39 13.33
CA LYS A 151 4.56 -4.24 14.45
C LYS A 151 3.94 -3.48 15.62
N LYS A 152 4.17 -2.17 15.73
CA LYS A 152 3.56 -1.33 16.76
C LYS A 152 2.12 -0.94 16.42
N LEU A 153 1.68 -1.14 15.18
CA LEU A 153 0.33 -0.82 14.74
C LEU A 153 -0.64 -1.96 15.08
N ASN A 154 -1.86 -1.63 15.52
CA ASN A 154 -2.88 -2.63 15.83
C ASN A 154 -3.62 -3.03 14.55
N VAL A 155 -2.97 -3.85 13.73
CA VAL A 155 -3.61 -4.43 12.56
C VAL A 155 -4.66 -5.44 13.02
N THR A 156 -5.92 -5.26 12.63
CA THR A 156 -7.03 -6.17 12.96
C THR A 156 -7.35 -7.13 11.82
N GLU A 157 -7.04 -6.76 10.57
CA GLU A 157 -7.34 -7.58 9.38
C GLU A 157 -6.57 -8.92 9.36
N PRO A 158 -7.26 -10.07 9.27
CA PRO A 158 -6.64 -11.39 9.33
C PRO A 158 -5.68 -11.63 8.16
N MET A 159 -6.06 -11.21 6.95
CA MET A 159 -5.25 -11.38 5.75
C MET A 159 -3.94 -10.56 5.83
N LEU A 160 -4.01 -9.34 6.38
CA LEU A 160 -2.83 -8.50 6.55
C LEU A 160 -1.90 -9.08 7.64
N LYS A 161 -2.46 -9.59 8.76
CA LYS A 161 -1.66 -10.29 9.79
C LYS A 161 -0.88 -11.47 9.22
N GLU A 162 -1.49 -12.22 8.31
CA GLU A 162 -0.84 -13.35 7.65
C GLU A 162 0.33 -12.89 6.77
N GLN A 163 0.12 -11.86 5.94
CA GLN A 163 1.18 -11.25 5.12
C GLN A 163 2.33 -10.71 5.98
N ILE A 164 2.02 -10.04 7.10
CA ILE A 164 3.02 -9.52 8.05
C ILE A 164 3.88 -10.68 8.59
N ARG A 165 3.25 -11.80 8.96
CA ARG A 165 3.95 -13.00 9.45
C ARG A 165 4.82 -13.65 8.38
N GLU A 166 4.38 -13.68 7.14
CA GLU A 166 5.16 -14.23 6.03
C GLU A 166 6.40 -13.37 5.75
N VAL A 167 6.22 -12.06 5.64
CA VAL A 167 7.31 -11.09 5.48
C VAL A 167 8.28 -11.16 6.67
N GLU A 168 7.79 -11.36 7.89
CA GLU A 168 8.63 -11.57 9.06
C GLU A 168 9.57 -12.77 8.90
N LYS A 169 9.04 -13.91 8.43
CA LYS A 169 9.82 -15.12 8.21
C LYS A 169 10.89 -14.88 7.15
N GLN A 170 10.52 -14.23 6.05
CA GLN A 170 11.45 -13.89 4.96
C GLN A 170 12.57 -12.95 5.45
N LEU A 171 12.23 -11.90 6.20
CA LEU A 171 13.21 -10.96 6.75
C LEU A 171 14.13 -11.61 7.78
N LYS A 172 13.62 -12.54 8.60
CA LYS A 172 14.44 -13.31 9.55
C LYS A 172 15.41 -14.24 8.84
N GLN A 173 14.97 -14.94 7.80
CA GLN A 173 15.82 -15.81 6.99
C GLN A 173 16.89 -15.00 6.24
N ALA A 174 16.50 -13.91 5.59
CA ALA A 174 17.42 -13.01 4.90
C ALA A 174 18.42 -12.35 5.86
N GLY A 175 17.98 -11.96 7.06
CA GLY A 175 18.85 -11.43 8.11
C GLY A 175 19.81 -12.46 8.69
N GLN A 176 19.39 -13.72 8.83
CA GLN A 176 20.26 -14.82 9.28
C GLN A 176 21.31 -15.22 8.24
N ALA A 177 21.01 -15.12 6.95
CA ALA A 177 21.98 -15.36 5.88
C ALA A 177 23.10 -14.29 5.84
N MET A 178 22.82 -13.06 6.29
CA MET A 178 23.82 -12.00 6.46
C MET A 178 24.53 -12.01 7.82
N ASN A 179 24.17 -12.94 8.71
CA ASN A 179 24.73 -12.93 10.07
C ASN A 179 26.22 -13.33 10.00
N PRO A 180 27.14 -12.56 10.62
CA PRO A 180 28.58 -12.84 10.60
C PRO A 180 28.95 -14.25 11.11
N SER A 181 28.08 -14.85 11.91
CA SER A 181 28.21 -16.21 12.45
C SER A 181 28.07 -17.32 11.40
N MET A 182 27.36 -17.11 10.29
CA MET A 182 27.37 -18.05 9.14
C MET A 182 28.50 -17.74 8.16
N MET A 183 28.88 -16.47 8.01
CA MET A 183 30.03 -16.06 7.20
C MET A 183 31.36 -16.55 7.81
N GLY A 184 31.44 -16.67 9.15
CA GLY A 184 32.53 -17.31 9.87
C GLY A 184 32.56 -18.84 9.73
N MET A 185 31.43 -19.50 9.43
CA MET A 185 31.38 -20.94 9.14
C MET A 185 31.74 -21.27 7.69
N MET A 186 31.40 -20.40 6.73
CA MET A 186 31.84 -20.55 5.32
C MET A 186 33.27 -20.05 5.07
N GLY A 187 33.76 -19.07 5.82
CA GLY A 187 35.15 -18.58 5.75
C GLY A 187 36.14 -19.35 6.63
N GLY A 188 35.67 -20.27 7.47
CA GLY A 188 36.49 -20.96 8.50
C GLY A 188 37.23 -22.21 8.05
N LYS A 189 37.19 -22.58 6.75
CA LYS A 189 37.82 -23.83 6.25
C LYS A 189 38.93 -23.63 5.22
N GLY A 190 39.51 -22.44 5.12
CA GLY A 190 40.47 -22.16 4.05
C GLY A 190 41.44 -21.01 4.28
N PHE A 191 42.06 -20.88 5.46
CA PHE A 191 43.42 -20.32 5.59
C PHE A 191 43.92 -20.53 7.02
N ARG A 192 44.81 -21.50 7.24
CA ARG A 192 45.73 -21.49 8.38
C ARG A 192 46.93 -20.64 7.94
N PRO A 193 47.14 -19.41 8.45
CA PRO A 193 48.42 -18.76 8.25
C PRO A 193 49.48 -19.68 8.87
N GLY A 194 50.42 -20.12 8.04
CA GLY A 194 51.45 -21.09 8.42
C GLY A 194 52.05 -20.76 9.78
N GLY A 195 52.15 -21.78 10.63
CA GLY A 195 52.72 -21.67 11.95
C GLY A 195 54.07 -20.98 11.88
N LYS A 196 54.21 -19.88 12.63
CA LYS A 196 55.49 -19.20 12.82
C LYS A 196 56.47 -20.22 13.40
N ARG A 197 57.35 -20.77 12.54
CA ARG A 197 58.51 -21.54 12.98
C ARG A 197 59.34 -20.62 13.87
N LYS A 198 59.47 -20.98 15.15
CA LYS A 198 60.34 -20.27 16.10
C LYS A 198 61.76 -20.28 15.54
N GLN A 199 62.31 -19.11 15.22
CA GLN A 199 63.74 -18.98 14.88
C GLN A 199 64.58 -19.33 16.12
N PRO A 200 65.68 -20.08 15.97
CA PRO A 200 66.57 -20.37 17.08
C PRO A 200 67.37 -19.12 17.45
N LYS A 201 67.58 -18.93 18.76
CA LYS A 201 68.45 -17.87 19.29
C LYS A 201 69.89 -18.17 18.87
N MET A 202 70.45 -17.33 18.01
CA MET A 202 71.90 -17.28 17.79
C MET A 202 72.54 -16.68 19.05
N ARG A 203 73.59 -17.36 19.51
CA ARG A 203 74.43 -16.97 20.66
C ARG A 203 75.29 -15.77 20.31
#